data_AF-A0A4Q3VWF7-F1
#
_entry.id   AF-A0A4Q3VWF7-F1
#
_cell.length_a   1.000
_cell.length_b   1.000
_cell.length_c   1.000
_cell.angle_alpha   90.00
_cell.angle_beta   90.00
_cell.angle_gamma   90.00
#
_symmetry.space_group_name_H-M   'P 1'
#
loop_
_entity.id
_entity.type
_entity.pdbx_description
1 polymer ?
#
loop_
_entity_poly.entity_id
_entity_poly.type
_entity_poly.pdbx_seq_one_letter_code
_entity_poly.pdbx_strand_id
1 'polypeptide(L)'
;MTHPTTHTHTEDEGVLEKKFAKHVPGALFVGGLGFLGFLAAIMFGDNHAAGNILGSWMYGWVFWMTITFSMFGLSLLHHAVRGQWTLSILRFLEAGGGSKALITMGALFLPVVLSLLFHRGHLYHWADADAVAHDHVLKWKSAYLNVPGFISRTVIFIGMWAAIAWGL
;
A
#
# COMPACT_ATOMS: atom_id res chain seq x y z
N MET A 1 37.69 -37.42 8.54
CA MET A 1 36.35 -37.37 7.92
C MET A 1 35.90 -35.92 7.88
N THR A 2 36.20 -35.23 6.79
CA THR A 2 35.82 -33.83 6.56
C THR A 2 34.62 -33.84 5.63
N HIS A 3 33.41 -33.67 6.16
CA HIS A 3 32.22 -33.42 5.34
C HIS A 3 32.31 -31.99 4.78
N PRO A 4 32.28 -31.79 3.45
CA PRO A 4 32.15 -30.46 2.87
C PRO A 4 30.65 -30.12 2.82
N THR A 5 30.15 -29.32 3.76
CA THR A 5 28.73 -28.91 3.86
C THR A 5 28.43 -27.59 3.13
N THR A 6 29.34 -27.10 2.28
CA THR A 6 29.23 -25.77 1.67
C THR A 6 28.41 -25.72 0.36
N HIS A 7 27.93 -26.85 -0.16
CA HIS A 7 27.22 -26.90 -1.46
C HIS A 7 25.69 -26.95 -1.39
N THR A 8 25.07 -27.13 -0.22
CA THR A 8 23.60 -27.34 -0.14
C THR A 8 22.80 -26.03 -0.10
N HIS A 9 23.31 -24.99 0.57
CA HIS A 9 22.56 -23.75 0.79
C HIS A 9 22.24 -22.98 -0.50
N THR A 10 23.18 -22.89 -1.44
CA THR A 10 23.02 -22.11 -2.68
C THR A 10 22.10 -22.81 -3.70
N GLU A 11 22.10 -24.15 -3.70
CA GLU A 11 21.20 -24.93 -4.56
C GLU A 11 19.75 -24.83 -4.07
N ASP A 12 19.55 -24.93 -2.74
CA ASP A 12 18.23 -24.78 -2.13
C ASP A 12 17.64 -23.37 -2.33
N GLU A 13 18.45 -22.31 -2.20
CA GLU A 13 18.02 -20.93 -2.44
C GLU A 13 17.58 -20.70 -3.89
N GLY A 14 18.34 -21.20 -4.88
CA GLY A 14 17.98 -21.08 -6.29
C GLY A 14 16.71 -21.87 -6.67
N VAL A 15 16.45 -22.99 -5.99
CA VAL A 15 15.21 -23.76 -6.15
C VAL A 15 14.02 -23.01 -5.55
N LEU A 16 14.18 -22.41 -4.37
CA LEU A 16 13.15 -21.60 -3.73
C LEU A 16 12.82 -20.34 -4.53
N GLU A 17 13.83 -19.63 -5.03
CA GLU A 17 13.64 -18.45 -5.87
C GLU A 17 12.81 -18.78 -7.12
N LYS A 18 13.17 -19.86 -7.84
CA LYS A 18 12.40 -20.31 -9.01
C LYS A 18 10.96 -20.69 -8.65
N LYS A 19 10.74 -21.33 -7.50
CA LYS A 19 9.39 -21.67 -7.02
C LYS A 19 8.56 -20.41 -6.75
N PHE A 20 9.09 -19.40 -6.08
CA PHE A 20 8.37 -18.16 -5.82
C PHE A 20 8.18 -17.32 -7.09
N ALA A 21 9.22 -17.20 -7.91
CA ALA A 21 9.20 -16.47 -9.19
C ALA A 21 8.16 -17.02 -10.16
N LYS A 22 7.81 -18.31 -10.07
CA LYS A 22 6.72 -18.90 -10.86
C LYS A 22 5.34 -18.31 -10.54
N HIS A 23 5.10 -17.91 -9.29
CA HIS A 23 3.80 -17.40 -8.84
C HIS A 23 3.68 -15.87 -8.98
N VAL A 24 4.80 -15.17 -9.06
CA VAL A 24 4.85 -13.71 -9.23
C VAL A 24 4.12 -13.24 -10.50
N PRO A 25 4.33 -13.82 -11.70
CA PRO A 25 3.62 -13.43 -12.92
C PRO A 25 2.10 -13.62 -12.81
N GLY A 26 1.65 -14.71 -12.18
CA GLY A 26 0.24 -15.00 -12.00
C GLY A 26 -0.44 -13.97 -11.08
N ALA A 27 0.19 -13.63 -9.96
CA ALA A 27 -0.30 -12.61 -9.05
C ALA A 27 -0.30 -11.21 -9.68
N LEU A 28 0.75 -10.85 -10.42
CA LEU A 28 0.85 -9.59 -11.14
C LEU A 28 -0.18 -9.49 -12.27
N PHE A 29 -0.45 -10.58 -12.98
CA PHE A 29 -1.46 -10.61 -14.03
C PHE A 29 -2.87 -10.38 -13.47
N VAL A 30 -3.24 -11.08 -12.40
CA VAL A 30 -4.54 -10.92 -11.74
C VAL A 30 -4.69 -9.51 -11.15
N GLY A 31 -3.65 -9.02 -10.48
CA GLY A 31 -3.62 -7.66 -9.93
C GLY A 31 -3.69 -6.58 -11.01
N GLY A 32 -2.95 -6.76 -12.11
CA GLY A 32 -2.96 -5.86 -13.26
C GLY A 32 -4.31 -5.83 -13.96
N LEU A 33 -4.96 -6.98 -14.14
CA LEU A 33 -6.30 -7.06 -14.72
C LEU A 33 -7.34 -6.36 -13.83
N GLY A 34 -7.26 -6.57 -12.51
CA GLY A 34 -8.11 -5.89 -11.54
C GLY A 34 -7.90 -4.37 -11.52
N PHE A 35 -6.64 -3.92 -11.60
CA PHE A 35 -6.29 -2.50 -11.66
C PHE A 35 -6.75 -1.83 -12.96
N LEU A 36 -6.60 -2.52 -14.11
CA LEU A 36 -7.09 -2.02 -15.39
C LEU A 36 -8.61 -1.98 -15.45
N GLY A 37 -9.30 -3.01 -14.93
CA GLY A 37 -10.76 -3.01 -14.82
C GLY A 37 -11.26 -1.88 -13.92
N PHE A 38 -10.53 -1.59 -12.83
CA PHE A 38 -10.81 -0.47 -11.95
C PHE A 38 -10.62 0.90 -12.64
N LEU A 39 -9.51 1.09 -13.35
CA LEU A 39 -9.25 2.33 -14.10
C LEU A 39 -10.29 2.54 -15.21
N ALA A 40 -10.67 1.48 -15.93
CA ALA A 40 -11.72 1.55 -16.94
C ALA A 40 -13.08 1.91 -16.33
N ALA A 41 -13.41 1.37 -15.16
CA ALA A 41 -14.65 1.68 -14.46
C ALA A 41 -14.72 3.12 -13.95
N ILE A 42 -13.59 3.73 -13.56
CA ILE A 42 -13.54 5.15 -13.19
C ILE A 42 -13.63 6.07 -14.42
N MET A 43 -13.03 5.66 -15.55
CA MET A 43 -12.98 6.50 -16.75
C MET A 43 -14.26 6.44 -17.60
N PHE A 44 -14.95 5.29 -17.60
CA PHE A 44 -16.08 5.02 -18.50
C PHE A 44 -17.36 4.56 -17.77
N GLY A 45 -17.31 4.35 -16.46
CA GLY A 45 -18.45 3.89 -15.67
C GLY A 45 -19.37 5.03 -15.23
N ASP A 46 -20.62 4.68 -14.95
CA ASP A 46 -21.59 5.60 -14.35
C ASP A 46 -21.10 6.12 -12.99
N ASN A 47 -21.44 7.36 -12.66
CA ASN A 47 -21.01 8.07 -11.45
C ASN A 47 -21.34 7.28 -10.16
N HIS A 48 -22.52 6.63 -10.11
CA HIS A 48 -22.90 5.80 -8.97
C HIS A 48 -22.08 4.50 -8.85
N ALA A 49 -21.80 3.86 -9.98
CA ALA A 49 -20.97 2.65 -10.01
C ALA A 49 -19.52 2.96 -9.63
N ALA A 50 -18.98 4.09 -10.12
CA ALA A 50 -17.65 4.56 -9.78
C ALA A 50 -17.50 4.79 -8.26
N GLY A 51 -18.49 5.39 -7.60
CA GLY A 51 -18.49 5.59 -6.13
C GLY A 51 -18.41 4.28 -5.34
N ASN A 52 -19.23 3.29 -5.69
CA ASN A 52 -19.25 1.98 -5.02
C ASN A 52 -17.94 1.20 -5.24
N ILE A 53 -17.38 1.26 -6.45
CA ILE A 53 -16.12 0.61 -6.81
C ILE A 53 -14.95 1.26 -6.05
N LEU A 54 -14.91 2.60 -5.98
CA LEU A 54 -13.92 3.33 -5.19
C LEU A 54 -14.01 3.02 -3.69
N GLY A 55 -15.23 2.92 -3.14
CA GLY A 55 -15.45 2.54 -1.75
C GLY A 55 -14.93 1.13 -1.43
N SER A 56 -15.23 0.15 -2.27
CA SER A 56 -14.73 -1.23 -2.10
C SER A 56 -13.21 -1.35 -2.29
N TRP A 57 -12.63 -0.59 -3.23
CA TRP A 57 -11.17 -0.46 -3.37
C TRP A 57 -10.53 0.09 -2.11
N MET A 58 -11.11 1.16 -1.54
CA MET A 58 -10.57 1.77 -0.33
C MET A 58 -10.61 0.83 0.87
N TYR A 59 -11.69 0.07 1.01
CA TYR A 59 -11.77 -0.98 2.02
C TYR A 59 -10.62 -2.00 1.86
N GLY A 60 -10.41 -2.51 0.64
CA GLY A 60 -9.34 -3.45 0.35
C GLY A 60 -7.94 -2.85 0.61
N TRP A 61 -7.73 -1.61 0.18
CA TRP A 61 -6.46 -0.90 0.42
C TRP A 61 -6.18 -0.72 1.91
N VAL A 62 -7.16 -0.29 2.72
CA VAL A 62 -7.00 -0.15 4.17
C VAL A 62 -6.68 -1.49 4.82
N PHE A 63 -7.38 -2.55 4.42
CA PHE A 63 -7.13 -3.90 4.92
C PHE A 63 -5.67 -4.32 4.70
N TRP A 64 -5.17 -4.25 3.47
CA TRP A 64 -3.77 -4.62 3.18
C TRP A 64 -2.75 -3.67 3.81
N MET A 65 -3.04 -2.36 3.83
CA MET A 65 -2.16 -1.36 4.44
C MET A 65 -1.99 -1.61 5.94
N THR A 66 -3.05 -1.94 6.68
CA THR A 66 -2.94 -2.23 8.13
C THR A 66 -2.07 -3.45 8.42
N ILE A 67 -2.11 -4.48 7.57
CA ILE A 67 -1.23 -5.65 7.68
C ILE A 67 0.23 -5.24 7.45
N THR A 68 0.51 -4.53 6.36
CA THR A 68 1.86 -4.00 6.06
C THR A 68 2.39 -3.13 7.20
N PHE A 69 1.55 -2.25 7.75
CA PHE A 69 1.93 -1.36 8.85
C PHE A 69 2.20 -2.11 10.15
N SER A 70 1.44 -3.19 10.42
CA SER A 70 1.66 -4.05 11.57
C SER A 70 3.01 -4.78 11.47
N MET A 71 3.36 -5.29 10.29
CA MET A 71 4.66 -5.93 10.04
C MET A 71 5.82 -4.93 10.16
N PHE A 72 5.65 -3.72 9.62
CA PHE A 72 6.61 -2.63 9.76
C PHE A 72 6.83 -2.26 11.23
N GLY A 73 5.75 -2.11 12.02
CA GLY A 73 5.83 -1.81 13.45
C GLY A 73 6.53 -2.91 14.26
N LEU A 74 6.26 -4.19 13.96
CA LEU A 74 6.95 -5.31 14.61
C LEU A 74 8.44 -5.38 14.23
N SER A 75 8.79 -5.03 13.00
CA SER A 75 10.20 -4.92 12.60
C SER A 75 10.92 -3.81 13.37
N LEU A 76 10.29 -2.63 13.53
CA LEU A 76 10.82 -1.56 14.38
C LEU A 76 11.00 -2.00 15.84
N LEU A 77 10.02 -2.72 16.39
CA LEU A 77 10.08 -3.23 17.76
C LEU A 77 11.25 -4.20 17.94
N HIS A 78 11.49 -5.09 16.97
CA HIS A 78 12.64 -5.99 17.00
C HIS A 78 13.96 -5.20 17.06
N HIS A 79 14.11 -4.18 16.23
CA HIS A 79 15.33 -3.37 16.19
C HIS A 79 15.54 -2.56 17.48
N ALA A 80 14.46 -2.19 18.18
CA ALA A 80 14.52 -1.50 19.46
C ALA A 80 14.89 -2.42 20.64
N VAL A 81 14.29 -3.61 20.73
CA VAL A 81 14.43 -4.49 21.92
C VAL A 81 15.45 -5.62 21.72
N ARG A 82 15.74 -6.01 20.48
CA ARG A 82 16.65 -7.11 20.09
C ARG A 82 16.29 -8.47 20.72
N GLY A 83 15.00 -8.80 20.72
CA GLY A 83 14.51 -10.08 21.23
C GLY A 83 14.90 -11.27 20.35
N GLN A 84 15.53 -12.30 20.92
CA GLN A 84 16.01 -13.45 20.15
C GLN A 84 14.90 -14.31 19.53
N TRP A 85 13.69 -14.30 20.10
CA TRP A 85 12.55 -15.06 19.59
C TRP A 85 12.01 -14.52 18.26
N THR A 86 12.31 -13.26 17.93
CA THR A 86 11.82 -12.62 16.70
C THR A 86 12.71 -12.91 15.49
N LEU A 87 13.94 -13.39 15.70
CA LEU A 87 14.92 -13.64 14.63
C LEU A 87 14.40 -14.63 13.56
N SER A 88 13.59 -15.61 13.95
CA SER A 88 13.02 -16.59 13.03
C SER A 88 11.93 -16.02 12.12
N ILE A 89 11.19 -15.01 12.58
CA ILE A 89 10.09 -14.36 11.83
C ILE A 89 10.51 -13.03 11.20
N LEU A 90 11.68 -12.49 11.57
CA LEU A 90 12.13 -11.16 11.17
C LEU A 90 12.15 -10.98 9.64
N ARG A 91 12.70 -11.96 8.90
CA ARG A 91 12.75 -11.91 7.43
C ARG A 91 11.36 -11.84 6.80
N PHE A 92 10.35 -12.46 7.41
CA PHE A 92 8.97 -12.39 6.94
C PHE A 92 8.34 -11.01 7.23
N LEU A 93 8.62 -10.45 8.40
CA LEU A 93 8.18 -9.11 8.78
C LEU A 93 8.83 -8.03 7.91
N GLU A 94 10.12 -8.14 7.60
CA GLU A 94 10.85 -7.24 6.70
C GLU A 94 10.36 -7.38 5.25
N ALA A 95 10.00 -8.59 4.82
CA ALA A 95 9.43 -8.78 3.49
C ALA A 95 8.06 -8.08 3.34
N GLY A 96 7.18 -8.20 4.34
CA GLY A 96 5.82 -7.65 4.29
C GLY A 96 5.67 -6.20 4.77
N GLY A 97 6.60 -5.72 5.60
CA GLY A 97 6.65 -4.35 6.14
C GLY A 97 7.82 -3.51 5.61
N GLY A 98 8.62 -4.05 4.69
CA GLY A 98 9.78 -3.37 4.14
C GLY A 98 9.44 -2.26 3.15
N SER A 99 10.48 -1.53 2.72
CA SER A 99 10.35 -0.38 1.81
C SER A 99 9.58 -0.69 0.53
N LYS A 100 9.83 -1.86 -0.10
CA LYS A 100 9.15 -2.29 -1.33
C LYS A 100 7.64 -2.47 -1.13
N ALA A 101 7.23 -3.04 0.01
CA ALA A 101 5.81 -3.24 0.32
C ALA A 101 5.10 -1.89 0.53
N LEU A 102 5.72 -0.97 1.26
CA LEU A 102 5.20 0.38 1.50
C LEU A 102 5.08 1.21 0.21
N ILE A 103 6.08 1.14 -0.68
CA ILE A 103 6.02 1.79 -2.00
C ILE A 103 4.90 1.18 -2.85
N THR A 104 4.72 -0.15 -2.79
CA THR A 104 3.63 -0.83 -3.50
C THR A 104 2.26 -0.38 -2.99
N MET A 105 2.08 -0.25 -1.68
CA MET A 105 0.84 0.29 -1.08
C MET A 105 0.62 1.76 -1.47
N GLY A 106 1.69 2.55 -1.58
CA GLY A 106 1.65 3.89 -2.14
C GLY A 106 1.17 3.93 -3.60
N ALA A 107 1.68 3.02 -4.43
CA ALA A 107 1.24 2.89 -5.82
C ALA A 107 -0.23 2.47 -5.93
N LEU A 108 -0.69 1.54 -5.08
CA LEU A 108 -2.09 1.13 -5.01
C LEU A 108 -3.03 2.23 -4.49
N PHE A 109 -2.49 3.30 -3.89
CA PHE A 109 -3.27 4.47 -3.52
C PHE A 109 -3.50 5.44 -4.70
N LEU A 110 -2.76 5.29 -5.81
CA LEU A 110 -2.86 6.18 -6.97
C LEU A 110 -4.29 6.34 -7.53
N PRO A 111 -5.13 5.29 -7.63
CA PRO A 111 -6.47 5.46 -8.18
C PRO A 111 -7.38 6.35 -7.33
N VAL A 112 -7.12 6.43 -6.02
CA VAL A 112 -7.81 7.34 -5.09
C VAL A 112 -7.42 8.79 -5.37
N VAL A 113 -6.12 9.01 -5.62
CA VAL A 113 -5.60 10.33 -6.02
C VAL A 113 -6.21 10.76 -7.34
N LEU A 114 -6.28 9.87 -8.33
CA LEU A 114 -6.93 10.16 -9.60
C LEU A 114 -8.42 10.49 -9.42
N SER A 115 -9.15 9.74 -8.58
CA SER A 115 -10.55 10.04 -8.25
C SER A 115 -10.72 11.44 -7.63
N LEU A 116 -9.83 11.83 -6.72
CA LEU A 116 -9.84 13.17 -6.12
C LEU A 116 -9.58 14.30 -7.15
N LEU A 117 -8.83 14.03 -8.22
CA LEU A 117 -8.53 15.01 -9.26
C LEU A 117 -9.67 15.14 -10.28
N PHE A 118 -10.26 14.02 -10.70
CA PHE A 118 -11.25 13.97 -11.80
C PHE A 118 -12.72 13.93 -11.35
N HIS A 119 -13.03 13.32 -10.20
CA HIS A 119 -14.40 12.98 -9.76
C HIS A 119 -14.70 13.51 -8.34
N ARG A 120 -14.27 14.75 -8.08
CA ARG A 120 -14.40 15.46 -6.79
C ARG A 120 -15.78 15.23 -6.15
N GLY A 121 -15.81 14.70 -4.94
CA GLY A 121 -17.04 14.51 -4.15
C GLY A 121 -17.56 13.07 -4.00
N HIS A 122 -17.17 12.14 -4.88
CA HIS A 122 -17.71 10.78 -4.86
C HIS A 122 -17.23 9.92 -3.69
N LEU A 123 -15.94 10.04 -3.34
CA LEU A 123 -15.33 9.26 -2.27
C LEU A 123 -15.24 10.04 -0.96
N TYR A 124 -14.96 11.33 -1.06
CA TYR A 124 -14.78 12.23 0.06
C TYR A 124 -15.68 13.43 -0.10
N HIS A 125 -16.67 13.57 0.78
CA HIS A 125 -17.64 14.66 0.73
C HIS A 125 -16.97 16.05 0.84
N TRP A 126 -15.87 16.16 1.60
CA TRP A 126 -15.10 17.39 1.72
C TRP A 126 -14.34 17.80 0.44
N ALA A 127 -14.22 16.90 -0.54
CA ALA A 127 -13.60 17.22 -1.82
C ALA A 127 -14.58 17.87 -2.82
N ASP A 128 -15.89 17.84 -2.52
CA ASP A 128 -16.92 18.52 -3.29
C ASP A 128 -16.95 20.02 -2.96
N ALA A 129 -16.77 20.86 -3.99
CA ALA A 129 -16.77 22.31 -3.83
C ALA A 129 -18.15 22.85 -3.44
N ASP A 130 -19.23 22.24 -3.94
CA ASP A 130 -20.60 22.67 -3.63
C ASP A 130 -20.95 22.29 -2.17
N ALA A 131 -20.55 21.11 -1.71
CA ALA A 131 -20.69 20.71 -0.31
C ALA A 131 -19.94 21.66 0.65
N VAL A 132 -18.70 22.02 0.31
CA VAL A 132 -17.89 22.94 1.14
C VAL A 132 -18.47 24.35 1.19
N ALA A 133 -19.12 24.80 0.10
CA ALA A 133 -19.75 26.12 0.06
C ALA A 133 -20.98 26.22 0.98
N HIS A 134 -21.75 25.13 1.12
CA HIS A 134 -23.00 25.12 1.87
C HIS A 134 -22.84 24.63 3.33
N ASP A 135 -21.75 23.93 3.68
CA ASP A 135 -21.48 23.47 5.05
C ASP A 135 -20.36 24.28 5.74
N HIS A 136 -20.76 25.06 6.75
CA HIS A 136 -19.86 25.85 7.58
C HIS A 136 -18.79 24.99 8.29
N VAL A 137 -19.11 23.76 8.73
CA VAL A 137 -18.16 22.86 9.39
C VAL A 137 -17.07 22.41 8.42
N LEU A 138 -17.44 22.09 7.18
CA LEU A 138 -16.50 21.72 6.12
C LEU A 138 -15.59 22.88 5.74
N LYS A 139 -16.15 24.10 5.69
CA LYS A 139 -15.38 25.33 5.42
C LYS A 139 -14.31 25.59 6.48
N TRP A 140 -14.60 25.41 7.76
CA TRP A 140 -13.60 25.51 8.84
C TRP A 140 -12.49 24.46 8.73
N LYS A 141 -12.82 23.25 8.25
CA LYS A 141 -11.84 22.17 8.08
C LYS A 141 -11.01 22.29 6.79
N SER A 142 -11.38 23.16 5.86
CA SER A 142 -10.71 23.31 4.55
C SER A 142 -9.21 23.61 4.64
N ALA A 143 -8.74 24.25 5.72
CA ALA A 143 -7.32 24.46 5.98
C ALA A 143 -6.52 23.14 6.03
N TYR A 144 -7.14 22.06 6.53
CA TYR A 144 -6.55 20.73 6.56
C TYR A 144 -7.10 19.81 5.45
N LEU A 145 -8.42 19.79 5.26
CA LEU A 145 -9.16 19.00 4.27
C LEU A 145 -9.20 19.73 2.92
N ASN A 146 -8.04 19.88 2.31
CA ASN A 146 -7.90 20.30 0.92
C ASN A 146 -7.16 19.23 0.11
N VAL A 147 -7.51 19.14 -1.17
CA VAL A 147 -6.97 18.11 -2.09
C VAL A 147 -5.43 18.16 -2.19
N PRO A 148 -4.76 19.31 -2.47
CA PRO A 148 -3.29 19.33 -2.57
C PRO A 148 -2.59 19.01 -1.25
N GLY A 149 -3.12 19.46 -0.12
CA GLY A 149 -2.61 19.15 1.21
C GLY A 149 -2.78 17.68 1.57
N PHE A 150 -3.90 17.06 1.18
CA PHE A 150 -4.12 15.63 1.40
C PHE A 150 -3.13 14.78 0.61
N ILE A 151 -2.94 15.08 -0.68
CA ILE A 151 -2.01 14.35 -1.54
C ILE A 151 -0.57 14.52 -1.05
N SER A 152 -0.13 15.74 -0.74
CA SER A 152 1.23 15.99 -0.24
C SER A 152 1.52 15.25 1.06
N ARG A 153 0.61 15.29 2.06
CA ARG A 153 0.77 14.52 3.31
C ARG A 153 0.86 13.02 3.04
N THR A 154 0.05 12.50 2.12
CA THR A 154 0.07 11.08 1.78
C THR A 154 1.43 10.66 1.22
N VAL A 155 1.96 11.45 0.27
CA VAL A 155 3.29 11.22 -0.31
C VAL A 155 4.37 11.30 0.75
N ILE A 156 4.31 12.31 1.64
CA ILE A 156 5.26 12.47 2.73
C ILE A 156 5.24 11.26 3.67
N PHE A 157 4.06 10.80 4.09
CA PHE A 157 3.96 9.67 5.03
C PHE A 157 4.47 8.36 4.40
N ILE A 158 4.02 8.03 3.19
CA ILE A 158 4.47 6.83 2.50
C ILE A 158 5.98 6.88 2.24
N GLY A 159 6.50 8.02 1.76
CA GLY A 159 7.92 8.21 1.50
C GLY A 159 8.76 8.12 2.77
N MET A 160 8.31 8.74 3.86
CA MET A 160 8.98 8.68 5.16
C MET A 160 9.02 7.26 5.71
N TRP A 161 7.90 6.53 5.70
CA TRP A 161 7.88 5.14 6.18
C TRP A 161 8.74 4.23 5.30
N ALA A 162 8.69 4.41 3.98
CA ALA A 162 9.53 3.65 3.05
C ALA A 162 11.03 3.93 3.26
N ALA A 163 11.40 5.17 3.59
CA ALA A 163 12.77 5.55 3.91
C ALA A 163 13.25 4.95 5.24
N ILE A 164 12.39 4.97 6.27
CA ILE A 164 12.70 4.30 7.55
C ILE A 164 12.87 2.80 7.33
N ALA A 165 11.94 2.16 6.63
CA ALA A 165 12.00 0.73 6.34
C ALA A 165 13.17 0.33 5.43
N TRP A 166 13.76 1.27 4.69
CA TRP A 166 14.98 1.05 3.92
C TRP A 166 16.24 1.10 4.79
N GLY A 167 16.19 1.84 5.90
CA GLY A 167 17.32 2.00 6.83
C GLY A 167 17.36 0.97 7.97
N LEU A 168 16.35 0.09 8.06
CA LEU A 168 16.36 -1.09 8.94
C LEU A 168 17.15 -2.21 8.29
#